data_AF-A0A377ZPC8-F1
#
_entry.id   AF-A0A377ZPC8-F1
#
_cell.length_a   1.000
_cell.length_b   1.000
_cell.length_c   1.000
_cell.angle_alpha   90.00
_cell.angle_beta   90.00
_cell.angle_gamma   90.00
#
_symmetry.space_group_name_H-M   'P 1'
#
loop_
_entity.id
_entity.type
_entity.pdbx_description
1 polymer ?
#
loop_
_entity_poly.entity_id
_entity_poly.type
_entity_poly.pdbx_seq_one_letter_code
_entity_poly.pdbx_strand_id
1 'polypeptide(L)'
;MNLLPNMSVADNLFIGREPRRFGLLRRKEMEARATALMASYGFSLDVREPLNRFSVAMQQIVAICRAIDLSAQGADSRRAHRQPRYPGGGDAVHPDAPAQG
;
A
#
# COMPACT_ATOMS: atom_id res chain seq x y z
N MET A 1 -2.04 -2.09 -16.22
CA MET A 1 -2.87 -3.00 -15.40
C MET A 1 -2.40 -4.41 -15.65
N ASN A 2 -1.75 -5.07 -14.69
CA ASN A 2 -1.32 -6.46 -14.84
C ASN A 2 -2.17 -7.36 -13.93
N LEU A 3 -3.41 -7.61 -14.33
CA LEU A 3 -4.26 -8.64 -13.74
C LEU A 3 -4.07 -9.93 -14.53
N LEU A 4 -4.08 -11.05 -13.82
CA LEU A 4 -4.00 -12.39 -14.37
C LEU A 4 -5.41 -13.01 -14.35
N PRO A 5 -6.08 -13.13 -15.51
CA PRO A 5 -7.48 -13.56 -15.59
C PRO A 5 -7.71 -14.97 -15.02
N ASN A 6 -6.68 -15.80 -15.06
CA ASN A 6 -6.70 -17.19 -14.61
C ASN A 6 -6.34 -17.34 -13.13
N MET A 7 -6.00 -16.24 -12.45
CA MET A 7 -5.74 -16.22 -11.01
C MET A 7 -6.95 -15.70 -10.24
N SER A 8 -7.03 -16.10 -8.97
CA SER A 8 -8.09 -15.65 -8.09
C SER A 8 -8.08 -14.14 -7.91
N VAL A 9 -9.22 -13.57 -7.51
CA VAL A 9 -9.29 -12.14 -7.15
C VAL A 9 -8.34 -11.83 -5.99
N ALA A 10 -8.26 -12.71 -4.99
CA ALA A 10 -7.35 -12.56 -3.86
C ALA A 10 -5.89 -12.50 -4.32
N ASP A 11 -5.44 -13.43 -5.18
CA ASP A 11 -4.08 -13.41 -5.72
C ASP A 11 -3.83 -12.09 -6.43
N ASN A 12 -4.72 -11.69 -7.33
CA ASN A 12 -4.60 -10.47 -8.13
C ASN A 12 -4.49 -9.19 -7.29
N LEU A 13 -5.22 -9.09 -6.18
CA LEU A 13 -5.15 -7.96 -5.26
C LEU A 13 -3.78 -7.88 -4.56
N PHE A 14 -3.19 -9.03 -4.22
CA PHE A 14 -1.98 -9.14 -3.40
C PHE A 14 -0.70 -9.53 -4.13
N ILE A 15 -0.69 -9.63 -5.48
CA ILE A 15 0.52 -9.91 -6.28
C ILE A 15 1.70 -9.03 -5.80
N GLY A 16 2.80 -9.66 -5.38
CA GLY A 16 4.04 -9.00 -4.94
C GLY A 16 4.04 -8.55 -3.49
N ARG A 17 2.95 -8.81 -2.77
CA ARG A 17 2.71 -8.43 -1.37
C ARG A 17 1.85 -9.48 -0.67
N GLU A 18 2.02 -10.74 -1.08
CA GLU A 18 1.31 -11.84 -0.46
C GLU A 18 1.71 -11.96 1.03
N PRO A 19 0.74 -12.09 1.95
CA PRO A 19 1.05 -12.25 3.37
C PRO A 19 1.81 -13.56 3.59
N ARG A 20 3.05 -13.44 4.07
CA ARG A 20 3.94 -14.58 4.38
C ARG A 20 4.34 -14.51 5.84
N ARG A 21 4.30 -15.66 6.54
CA ARG A 21 4.76 -15.79 7.93
C ARG A 21 5.67 -17.00 8.06
N PHE A 22 6.90 -16.78 8.54
CA PHE A 22 7.98 -17.79 8.55
C PHE A 22 8.25 -18.42 7.18
N GLY A 23 8.11 -17.64 6.09
CA GLY A 23 8.26 -18.12 4.72
C GLY A 23 7.03 -18.84 4.14
N LEU A 24 6.03 -19.19 4.96
CA LEU A 24 4.79 -19.82 4.47
C LEU A 24 3.76 -18.77 4.02
N LEU A 25 3.21 -18.97 2.82
CA LEU A 25 2.09 -18.20 2.28
C LEU A 25 0.84 -18.42 3.13
N ARG A 26 0.25 -17.32 3.62
CA ARG A 26 -0.99 -17.36 4.42
C ARG A 26 -2.19 -17.13 3.53
N ARG A 27 -2.56 -18.15 2.76
CA ARG A 27 -3.68 -18.07 1.80
C ARG A 27 -5.00 -17.68 2.45
N LYS A 28 -5.35 -18.28 3.60
CA LYS A 28 -6.56 -17.93 4.37
C LYS A 28 -6.60 -16.46 4.78
N GLU A 29 -5.46 -15.91 5.17
CA GLU A 29 -5.34 -14.50 5.57
C GLU A 29 -5.48 -13.58 4.36
N MET A 30 -4.84 -13.95 3.25
CA MET A 30 -4.96 -13.24 1.96
C MET A 30 -6.40 -13.18 1.46
N GLU A 31 -7.10 -14.32 1.50
CA GLU A 31 -8.53 -14.42 1.17
C GLU A 31 -9.37 -13.53 2.10
N ALA A 32 -9.15 -13.60 3.42
CA ALA A 32 -9.90 -12.76 4.37
C ALA A 32 -9.68 -11.26 4.13
N ARG A 33 -8.43 -10.85 3.87
CA ARG A 33 -8.10 -9.45 3.54
C ARG A 33 -8.72 -9.02 2.22
N ALA A 34 -8.71 -9.89 1.20
CA ALA A 34 -9.34 -9.61 -0.09
C ALA A 34 -10.86 -9.43 0.05
N THR A 35 -11.52 -10.31 0.81
CA THR A 35 -12.95 -10.20 1.09
C THR A 35 -13.27 -8.90 1.82
N ALA A 36 -12.51 -8.56 2.87
CA ALA A 36 -12.71 -7.32 3.61
C ALA A 36 -12.50 -6.07 2.72
N LEU A 37 -11.48 -6.08 1.86
CA LEU A 37 -11.20 -4.99 0.94
C LEU A 37 -12.36 -4.78 -0.04
N MET A 38 -12.80 -5.84 -0.73
CA MET A 38 -13.92 -5.75 -1.67
C MET A 38 -15.22 -5.33 -0.95
N ALA A 39 -15.47 -5.87 0.24
CA ALA A 39 -16.62 -5.49 1.06
C ALA A 39 -16.58 -4.01 1.48
N SER A 40 -15.40 -3.45 1.77
CA SER A 40 -15.25 -2.02 2.09
C SER A 40 -15.63 -1.10 0.93
N TYR A 41 -15.51 -1.57 -0.31
CA TYR A 41 -15.95 -0.88 -1.52
C TYR A 41 -17.41 -1.21 -1.91
N GLY A 42 -18.12 -2.00 -1.11
CA GLY A 42 -19.52 -2.38 -1.35
C GLY A 42 -19.71 -3.58 -2.29
N PHE A 43 -18.65 -4.34 -2.58
CA PHE A 43 -18.73 -5.51 -3.45
C PHE A 43 -18.62 -6.81 -2.64
N SER A 44 -19.58 -7.71 -2.85
CA SER A 44 -19.54 -9.07 -2.32
C SER A 44 -19.33 -10.05 -3.46
N LEU A 45 -18.21 -10.76 -3.44
CA LEU A 45 -17.83 -11.76 -4.45
C LEU A 45 -16.92 -12.82 -3.82
N ASP A 46 -16.88 -14.01 -4.41
CA ASP A 46 -15.94 -15.04 -3.98
C ASP A 46 -14.54 -14.71 -4.49
N VAL A 47 -13.67 -14.28 -3.58
CA VAL A 47 -12.32 -13.86 -3.90
C VAL A 47 -11.39 -15.03 -4.27
N ARG A 48 -11.85 -16.27 -4.08
CA ARG A 48 -11.13 -17.50 -4.45
C ARG A 48 -11.32 -17.87 -5.91
N GLU A 49 -12.38 -17.37 -6.53
CA GLU A 49 -12.69 -17.65 -7.93
C GLU A 49 -11.76 -16.86 -8.86
N PRO A 50 -11.39 -17.42 -10.02
CA PRO A 50 -10.58 -16.72 -11.00
C PRO A 50 -11.33 -15.52 -11.59
N LEU A 51 -10.59 -14.45 -11.87
CA LEU A 51 -11.14 -13.18 -12.40
C LEU A 51 -12.00 -13.36 -13.65
N ASN A 52 -11.64 -14.32 -14.51
CA ASN A 52 -12.35 -14.63 -15.75
C ASN A 52 -13.79 -15.15 -15.55
N ARG A 53 -14.17 -15.58 -14.35
CA ARG A 53 -15.57 -15.95 -14.03
C ARG A 53 -16.47 -14.75 -13.81
N PHE A 54 -15.90 -13.58 -13.60
CA PHE A 54 -16.64 -12.34 -13.40
C PHE A 54 -16.70 -11.53 -14.69
N SER A 55 -17.72 -10.69 -14.81
CA SER A 55 -17.88 -9.77 -15.95
C SER A 55 -16.66 -8.85 -16.09
N VAL A 56 -16.42 -8.38 -17.32
CA VAL A 56 -15.34 -7.42 -17.60
C VAL A 56 -15.43 -6.19 -16.69
N ALA A 57 -16.65 -5.71 -16.40
CA ALA A 57 -16.87 -4.60 -15.47
C ALA A 57 -16.34 -4.91 -14.06
N MET A 58 -16.60 -6.11 -13.53
CA MET A 58 -16.07 -6.52 -12.23
C MET A 58 -14.54 -6.64 -12.23
N GLN A 59 -13.96 -7.15 -13.32
CA GLN A 59 -12.50 -7.22 -13.45
C GLN A 59 -11.85 -5.82 -13.41
N GLN A 60 -12.50 -4.83 -14.03
CA GLN A 60 -12.05 -3.43 -13.96
C GLN A 60 -12.18 -2.85 -12.55
N ILE A 61 -13.27 -3.13 -11.85
CA ILE A 61 -13.45 -2.72 -10.45
C ILE A 61 -12.33 -3.29 -9.59
N VAL A 62 -12.01 -4.58 -9.71
CA VAL A 62 -10.89 -5.21 -8.99
C VAL A 62 -9.56 -4.52 -9.31
N ALA A 63 -9.32 -4.15 -10.58
CA ALA A 63 -8.12 -3.42 -10.98
C ALA A 63 -7.99 -2.07 -10.27
N ILE A 64 -9.11 -1.34 -10.16
CA ILE A 64 -9.19 -0.04 -9.50
C ILE A 64 -8.96 -0.19 -7.99
N CYS A 65 -9.67 -1.12 -7.34
CA CYS A 65 -9.49 -1.40 -5.91
C CYS A 65 -8.04 -1.73 -5.57
N ARG A 66 -7.38 -2.57 -6.39
CA ARG A 66 -5.95 -2.88 -6.25
C ARG A 66 -5.07 -1.63 -6.34
N ALA A 67 -5.31 -0.77 -7.34
CA ALA A 67 -4.51 0.43 -7.56
C ALA A 67 -4.63 1.43 -6.40
N ILE A 68 -5.84 1.57 -5.85
CA ILE A 68 -6.10 2.43 -4.68
C ILE A 68 -5.38 1.87 -3.45
N ASP A 69 -5.52 0.57 -3.18
CA ASP A 69 -4.89 -0.10 -2.04
C ASP A 69 -3.34 -0.02 -2.09
N LEU A 70 -2.74 -0.19 -3.28
CA LEU A 70 -1.30 0.04 -3.51
C LEU A 70 -0.88 1.46 -3.12
N SER A 71 -1.67 2.46 -3.50
CA SER A 71 -1.40 3.87 -3.21
C SER A 71 -1.54 4.19 -1.72
N ALA A 72 -2.57 3.63 -1.07
CA ALA A 72 -2.83 3.83 0.35
C ALA A 72 -1.69 3.29 1.24
N GLN A 73 -1.15 2.11 0.96
CA GLN A 73 0.04 1.60 1.68
C GLN A 73 1.31 2.41 1.38
N GLY A 74 1.50 2.87 0.13
CA GLY A 74 2.66 3.70 -0.24
C GLY A 74 2.69 5.09 0.41
N ALA A 75 1.54 5.62 0.82
CA ALA A 75 1.43 6.88 1.55
C ALA A 75 1.85 6.75 3.03
N ASP A 76 1.69 5.56 3.62
CA ASP A 76 2.07 5.30 5.01
C ASP A 76 3.59 5.14 5.17
N SER A 77 4.26 4.52 4.19
CA SER A 77 5.72 4.37 4.14
C SER A 77 6.50 5.70 4.06
N ARG A 78 5.85 6.81 3.68
CA ARG A 78 6.47 8.15 3.67
C ARG A 78 6.39 8.89 5.00
N ARG A 79 5.59 8.44 5.97
CA ARG A 79 5.56 9.02 7.32
C ARG A 79 6.70 8.52 8.21
N ALA A 80 7.35 7.42 7.85
CA ALA A 80 8.53 6.90 8.56
C ALA A 80 9.84 7.66 8.25
N HIS A 81 9.86 8.48 7.19
CA HIS A 81 11.01 9.32 6.82
C HIS A 81 10.75 10.81 7.13
N ARG A 82 10.08 11.11 8.25
CA ARG A 82 9.99 12.49 8.74
C ARG A 82 11.40 12.93 9.14
N GLN A 83 11.96 13.83 8.33
CA GLN A 83 13.17 14.61 8.57
C GLN A 83 13.35 14.96 10.05
N PRO A 84 14.58 14.92 10.60
CA PRO A 84 14.85 15.57 11.86
C PRO A 84 14.52 17.06 11.67
N ARG A 85 13.54 17.56 12.45
CA ARG A 85 13.39 18.99 12.65
C ARG A 85 14.71 19.46 13.26
N TYR A 86 15.44 20.31 12.55
CA TYR A 86 16.46 21.13 13.20
C TYR A 86 15.77 21.90 14.34
N PRO A 87 16.20 21.72 15.59
CA PRO A 87 15.75 22.60 16.65
C PRO A 87 16.28 24.01 16.33
N GLY A 88 15.45 25.00 16.67
CA GLY A 88 15.54 26.37 16.20
C GLY A 88 16.91 27.03 16.35
N GLY A 89 17.10 28.03 15.50
CA GLY A 89 18.13 29.03 15.66
C GLY A 89 18.05 29.69 17.04
N GLY A 90 19.19 29.68 17.69
CA GLY A 90 19.55 30.43 18.87
C GLY A 90 21.04 30.21 19.01
N ASP A 91 21.81 31.28 19.16
CA ASP A 91 23.26 31.26 19.41
C ASP A 91 24.14 31.16 18.15
N ALA A 92 23.87 32.06 17.20
CA ALA A 92 24.97 32.64 16.42
C ALA A 92 25.82 33.51 17.37
N VAL A 93 26.71 32.89 18.15
CA VAL A 93 27.83 33.59 18.76
C VAL A 93 28.82 33.86 17.63
N HIS A 94 28.83 35.13 17.19
CA HIS A 94 29.83 35.67 16.29
C HIS A 94 31.14 35.87 17.08
N PRO A 95 32.25 35.19 16.74
CA PRO A 95 33.55 35.58 17.25
C PRO A 95 34.20 36.60 16.28
N ASP A 96 34.88 37.57 16.89
CA ASP A 96 35.89 38.46 16.30
C ASP A 96 35.46 39.49 15.23
N ALA A 97 35.04 40.65 15.72
CA ALA A 97 35.32 41.92 15.06
C ALA A 97 36.54 42.58 15.74
N PRO A 98 37.65 42.85 15.03
CA PRO A 98 38.77 43.57 15.61
C PRO A 98 38.40 45.04 15.82
N ALA A 99 38.56 45.52 17.05
CA ALA A 99 38.60 46.95 17.34
C ALA A 99 39.87 47.54 16.70
N GLN A 100 39.69 48.43 15.73
CA GLN A 100 40.75 49.34 15.29
C GLN A 100 40.34 50.75 15.73
N GLY A 101 41.25 51.39 16.46
CA GLY A 101 41.14 52.77 16.92
C GLY A 101 41.53 53.81 15.88
#